data_AF-A0A1G0NKC6-F1
#
_entry.id   AF-A0A1G0NKC6-F1
#
_cell.length_a   1.000
_cell.length_b   1.000
_cell.length_c   1.000
_cell.angle_alpha   90.00
_cell.angle_beta   90.00
_cell.angle_gamma   90.00
#
_symmetry.space_group_name_H-M   'P 1'
#
loop_
_entity.id
_entity.type
_entity.pdbx_description
1 polymer ?
#
loop_
_entity_poly.entity_id
_entity_poly.type
_entity_poly.pdbx_seq_one_letter_code
_entity_poly.pdbx_strand_id
1 'polypeptide(L)'
;MIGAGGLAMCLALYFSTVQPAQQRLDTARLSAISLHDRITRAGQALNDNARPIDEQLATFYQIFPSERDSTEWVGKIAAIAKRNGLILQQVDYKEERDKTGKLIRFQMSLPLTGEYPTIRKFLSDLQAQIPIVSLEQVQFERQKVGSPLVDAKLRLVIFLGQSS
;
A
#
# COMPACT_ATOMS: atom_id res chain seq x y z
N MET A 1 -75.56 -5.97 -2.99
CA MET A 1 -74.16 -5.48 -3.15
C MET A 1 -73.28 -5.73 -1.92
N ILE A 2 -73.47 -6.83 -1.17
CA ILE A 2 -72.71 -7.09 0.07
C ILE A 2 -71.54 -8.07 -0.16
N GLY A 3 -71.60 -8.93 -1.19
CA GLY A 3 -70.53 -9.89 -1.50
C GLY A 3 -69.24 -9.29 -2.08
N ALA A 4 -69.32 -8.11 -2.71
CA ALA A 4 -68.15 -7.46 -3.32
C ALA A 4 -67.19 -6.87 -2.27
N GLY A 5 -67.71 -6.41 -1.12
CA GLY A 5 -66.89 -5.83 -0.05
C GLY A 5 -66.02 -6.86 0.67
N GLY A 6 -66.53 -8.08 0.87
CA GLY A 6 -65.78 -9.17 1.50
C GLY A 6 -64.59 -9.64 0.65
N LEU A 7 -64.79 -9.76 -0.66
CA LEU A 7 -63.71 -10.14 -1.59
C LEU A 7 -62.60 -9.09 -1.66
N ALA A 8 -62.95 -7.80 -1.69
CA ALA A 8 -61.98 -6.72 -1.67
C ALA A 8 -61.16 -6.70 -0.36
N MET A 9 -61.81 -6.95 0.78
CA MET A 9 -61.15 -7.01 2.08
C MET A 9 -60.22 -8.24 2.21
N CYS A 10 -60.61 -9.40 1.69
CA CYS A 10 -59.74 -10.58 1.62
C CYS A 10 -58.51 -10.36 0.75
N LEU A 11 -58.66 -9.71 -0.41
CA LEU A 11 -57.52 -9.33 -1.26
C LEU A 11 -56.60 -8.34 -0.55
N ALA A 12 -57.14 -7.32 0.11
CA ALA A 12 -56.35 -6.34 0.86
C ALA A 12 -55.56 -6.99 2.01
N LEU A 13 -56.17 -7.90 2.76
CA LEU A 13 -55.48 -8.66 3.82
C LEU A 13 -54.42 -9.60 3.24
N TYR A 14 -54.68 -10.25 2.10
CA TYR A 14 -53.71 -11.10 1.42
C TYR A 14 -52.48 -10.30 0.96
N PHE A 15 -52.67 -9.17 0.27
CA PHE A 15 -51.57 -8.31 -0.16
C PHE A 15 -50.82 -7.68 1.02
N SER A 16 -51.53 -7.26 2.06
CA SER A 16 -50.92 -6.62 3.24
C SER A 16 -50.14 -7.58 4.15
N THR A 17 -50.45 -8.88 4.16
CA THR A 17 -49.80 -9.84 5.06
C THR A 17 -48.76 -10.72 4.37
N VAL A 18 -48.94 -11.00 3.07
CA VAL A 18 -48.05 -11.92 2.32
C VAL A 18 -46.84 -11.20 1.72
N GLN A 19 -46.97 -9.96 1.23
CA GLN A 19 -45.82 -9.19 0.72
C GLN A 19 -44.72 -8.92 1.75
N PRO A 20 -45.01 -8.48 2.99
CA PRO A 20 -43.95 -8.20 3.96
C PRO A 20 -43.24 -9.48 4.42
N ALA A 21 -43.86 -10.66 4.29
CA ALA A 21 -43.21 -11.94 4.55
C ALA A 21 -42.18 -12.31 3.46
N GLN A 22 -42.46 -11.98 2.19
CA GLN A 22 -41.52 -12.21 1.08
C GLN A 22 -40.30 -11.29 1.18
N GLN A 23 -40.50 -10.01 1.52
CA GLN A 23 -39.39 -9.06 1.71
C GLN A 23 -38.41 -9.50 2.80
N ARG A 24 -38.91 -10.10 3.89
CA ARG A 24 -38.06 -10.65 4.96
C ARG A 24 -37.20 -11.82 4.49
N LEU A 25 -37.76 -12.69 3.63
CA LEU A 25 -37.01 -13.80 3.05
C LEU A 25 -35.91 -13.31 2.11
N ASP A 26 -36.18 -12.29 1.30
CA ASP A 26 -35.18 -11.71 0.41
C ASP A 26 -34.04 -11.07 1.19
N THR A 27 -34.35 -10.31 2.25
CA THR A 27 -33.30 -9.75 3.13
C THR A 27 -32.48 -10.84 3.82
N ALA A 28 -33.13 -11.90 4.32
CA ALA A 28 -32.44 -13.00 4.97
C ALA A 28 -31.55 -13.76 3.98
N ARG A 29 -31.99 -13.92 2.73
CA ARG A 29 -31.24 -14.57 1.64
C ARG A 29 -30.02 -13.75 1.24
N LEU A 30 -30.16 -12.43 1.11
CA LEU A 30 -29.05 -11.52 0.84
C LEU A 30 -28.00 -11.56 1.97
N SER A 31 -28.44 -11.56 3.23
CA SER A 31 -27.54 -11.72 4.38
C SER A 31 -26.83 -13.07 4.35
N ALA A 32 -27.54 -14.17 4.08
CA ALA A 32 -26.95 -15.50 4.00
C ALA A 32 -25.89 -15.62 2.89
N ILE A 33 -26.14 -15.04 1.71
CA ILE A 33 -25.17 -14.98 0.60
C ILE A 33 -23.93 -14.20 1.04
N SER A 34 -24.11 -13.04 1.68
CA SER A 34 -22.97 -12.22 2.14
C SER A 34 -22.13 -12.90 3.23
N LEU A 35 -22.78 -13.66 4.11
CA LEU A 35 -22.11 -14.46 5.14
C LEU A 35 -21.33 -15.62 4.52
N HIS A 36 -21.94 -16.33 3.56
CA HIS A 36 -21.27 -17.40 2.84
C HIS A 36 -20.03 -16.90 2.11
N ASP A 37 -20.13 -15.78 1.40
CA ASP A 37 -19.00 -15.18 0.70
C ASP A 37 -17.86 -14.77 1.66
N ARG A 38 -18.19 -14.22 2.83
CA ARG A 38 -17.20 -13.92 3.89
C ARG A 38 -16.52 -15.18 4.43
N ILE A 39 -17.28 -16.25 4.66
CA ILE A 39 -16.75 -17.53 5.14
C ILE A 39 -15.84 -18.17 4.09
N THR A 40 -16.23 -18.14 2.81
CA THR A 40 -15.43 -18.68 1.70
C THR A 40 -14.12 -17.92 1.54
N ARG A 41 -14.16 -16.58 1.60
CA ARG A 41 -12.94 -15.76 1.58
C ARG A 41 -12.04 -15.99 2.79
N ALA A 42 -12.61 -16.12 3.99
CA ALA A 42 -11.85 -16.47 5.18
C ALA A 42 -11.23 -17.88 5.09
N GLY A 43 -11.96 -18.85 4.53
CA GLY A 43 -11.47 -20.20 4.26
C GLY A 43 -10.34 -20.24 3.21
N GLN A 44 -10.44 -19.41 2.16
CA GLN A 44 -9.36 -19.24 1.17
C GLN A 44 -8.09 -18.64 1.80
N ALA A 45 -8.23 -17.61 2.63
CA ALA A 45 -7.09 -17.02 3.36
C ALA A 45 -6.45 -18.02 4.35
N LEU A 46 -7.23 -18.92 4.95
CA LEU A 46 -6.71 -20.02 5.77
C LEU A 46 -5.98 -21.08 4.93
N ASN A 47 -6.48 -21.39 3.73
CA ASN A 47 -5.83 -22.32 2.79
C ASN A 47 -4.57 -21.74 2.13
N ASP A 48 -4.44 -20.42 2.00
CA ASP A 48 -3.16 -19.82 1.59
C ASP A 48 -2.03 -20.11 2.59
N ASN A 49 -2.36 -20.24 3.88
CA ASN A 49 -1.41 -20.73 4.90
C ASN A 49 -1.13 -22.23 4.80
N ALA A 50 -1.91 -23.00 4.02
CA ALA A 50 -1.68 -24.42 3.77
C ALA A 50 -0.69 -24.67 2.61
N ARG A 51 -0.27 -23.63 1.87
CA ARG A 51 0.83 -23.75 0.91
C ARG A 51 2.13 -24.10 1.63
N PRO A 52 3.02 -24.93 1.06
CA PRO A 52 4.35 -25.16 1.62
C PRO A 52 5.07 -23.83 1.89
N ILE A 53 5.77 -23.74 3.02
CA ILE A 53 6.49 -22.52 3.43
C ILE A 53 7.47 -22.03 2.34
N ASP A 54 8.06 -22.95 1.59
CA ASP A 54 8.99 -22.64 0.49
C ASP A 54 8.30 -21.90 -0.67
N GLU A 55 7.05 -22.25 -0.98
CA GLU A 55 6.27 -21.60 -2.04
C GLU A 55 5.80 -20.21 -1.61
N GLN A 56 5.40 -20.06 -0.33
CA GLN A 56 5.08 -18.76 0.24
C GLN A 56 6.32 -17.84 0.23
N LEU A 57 7.48 -18.37 0.58
CA LEU A 57 8.73 -17.63 0.59
C LEU A 57 9.22 -17.27 -0.82
N ALA A 58 9.04 -18.16 -1.80
CA ALA A 58 9.32 -17.86 -3.20
C ALA A 58 8.41 -16.73 -3.73
N THR A 59 7.12 -16.77 -3.41
CA THR A 59 6.16 -15.72 -3.79
C THR A 59 6.51 -14.38 -3.13
N PHE A 60 6.95 -14.41 -1.87
CA PHE A 60 7.41 -13.21 -1.16
C PHE A 60 8.61 -12.55 -1.85
N TYR A 61 9.63 -13.34 -2.23
CA TYR A 61 10.82 -12.79 -2.88
C TYR A 61 10.56 -12.23 -4.29
N GLN A 62 9.53 -12.71 -5.00
CA GLN A 62 9.14 -12.19 -6.31
C GLN A 62 8.59 -10.76 -6.28
N ILE A 63 8.22 -10.24 -5.11
CA ILE A 63 7.71 -8.86 -4.95
C ILE A 63 8.84 -7.83 -5.07
N PHE A 64 10.08 -8.24 -4.78
CA PHE A 64 11.23 -7.34 -4.77
C PHE A 64 11.81 -7.20 -6.18
N PRO A 65 12.18 -5.97 -6.61
CA PRO A 65 12.83 -5.75 -7.90
C PRO A 65 14.22 -6.38 -7.95
N SER A 66 14.79 -6.53 -9.14
CA SER A 66 16.08 -7.18 -9.31
C SER A 66 17.21 -6.30 -8.78
N GLU A 67 18.29 -6.91 -8.28
CA GLU A 67 19.52 -6.19 -7.96
C GLU A 67 20.10 -5.41 -9.15
N ARG A 68 19.81 -5.85 -10.39
CA ARG A 68 20.23 -5.19 -11.63
C ARG A 68 19.61 -3.80 -11.82
N ASP A 69 18.50 -3.52 -11.13
CA ASP A 69 17.78 -2.25 -11.22
C ASP A 69 18.37 -1.18 -10.28
N SER A 70 19.41 -1.50 -9.50
CA SER A 70 20.00 -0.60 -8.49
C SER A 70 20.37 0.79 -9.03
N THR A 71 21.00 0.85 -10.21
CA THR A 71 21.40 2.10 -10.86
C THR A 71 20.20 2.91 -11.35
N GLU A 72 19.13 2.24 -11.80
CA GLU A 72 17.90 2.90 -12.23
C GLU A 72 17.24 3.64 -11.06
N TRP A 73 17.23 3.03 -9.87
CA TRP A 73 16.70 3.66 -8.66
C TRP A 73 17.46 4.93 -8.28
N VAL A 74 18.78 4.92 -8.34
CA VAL A 74 19.60 6.13 -8.08
C VAL A 74 19.21 7.25 -9.05
N GLY A 75 19.13 6.94 -10.34
CA GLY A 75 18.72 7.90 -11.37
C GLY A 75 17.32 8.47 -11.14
N LYS A 76 16.36 7.62 -10.78
CA LYS A 76 14.98 8.02 -10.50
C LYS A 76 14.89 8.96 -9.29
N ILE A 77 15.63 8.66 -8.22
CA ILE A 77 15.67 9.50 -7.01
C ILE A 77 16.31 10.86 -7.32
N ALA A 78 17.42 10.86 -8.06
CA ALA A 78 18.07 12.09 -8.49
C ALA A 78 17.14 12.97 -9.35
N ALA A 79 16.36 12.35 -10.25
CA ALA A 79 15.37 13.05 -11.06
C ALA A 79 14.22 13.65 -10.23
N ILE A 80 13.75 12.95 -9.18
CA ILE A 80 12.73 13.48 -8.25
C ILE A 80 13.28 14.69 -7.46
N ALA A 81 14.52 14.61 -6.98
CA ALA A 81 15.17 15.72 -6.28
C ALA A 81 15.33 16.95 -7.18
N LYS A 82 15.83 16.75 -8.40
CA LYS A 82 16.00 17.83 -9.39
C LYS A 82 14.68 18.51 -9.74
N ARG A 83 13.59 17.75 -9.92
CA ARG A 83 12.24 18.31 -10.18
C ARG A 83 11.71 19.16 -9.04
N ASN A 84 12.09 18.85 -7.80
CA ASN A 84 11.76 19.65 -6.62
C ASN A 84 12.70 20.85 -6.43
N GLY A 85 13.66 21.08 -7.34
CA GLY A 85 14.62 22.19 -7.24
C GLY A 85 15.66 22.02 -6.12
N LEU A 86 15.87 20.79 -5.65
CA LEU A 86 16.87 20.51 -4.61
C LEU A 86 18.27 20.39 -5.19
N ILE A 87 19.25 20.92 -4.47
CA ILE A 87 20.67 20.80 -4.79
C ILE A 87 21.19 19.53 -4.10
N LEU A 88 21.53 18.52 -4.90
CA LEU A 88 22.23 17.33 -4.44
C LEU A 88 23.74 17.60 -4.45
N GLN A 89 24.42 17.29 -3.35
CA GLN A 89 25.88 17.46 -3.28
C GLN A 89 26.60 16.23 -3.83
N GLN A 90 26.69 15.16 -3.04
CA GLN A 90 27.29 13.89 -3.40
C GLN A 90 26.43 12.77 -2.82
N VAL A 91 25.92 11.89 -3.67
CA VAL A 91 25.14 10.73 -3.24
C VAL A 91 26.07 9.53 -3.13
N ASP A 92 26.20 8.99 -1.93
CA ASP A 92 26.93 7.74 -1.70
C ASP A 92 25.94 6.58 -1.57
N TYR A 93 26.26 5.43 -2.14
CA TYR A 93 25.42 4.24 -2.01
C TYR A 93 26.25 2.99 -1.76
N LYS A 94 25.64 2.00 -1.10
CA LYS A 94 26.24 0.69 -0.81
C LYS A 94 25.21 -0.42 -0.88
N GLU A 95 25.68 -1.60 -1.23
CA GLU A 95 24.90 -2.84 -1.25
C GLU A 95 25.35 -3.73 -0.10
N GLU A 96 24.41 -4.12 0.75
CA GLU A 96 24.64 -5.09 1.82
C GLU A 96 23.80 -6.33 1.54
N ARG A 97 24.45 -7.46 1.25
CA ARG A 97 23.76 -8.74 1.09
C ARG A 97 23.37 -9.28 2.44
N ASP A 98 22.12 -9.67 2.61
CA ASP A 98 21.68 -10.36 3.81
C ASP A 98 22.35 -11.75 3.88
N LYS A 99 22.69 -12.19 5.09
CA LYS A 99 23.33 -13.50 5.34
C LYS A 99 22.31 -14.63 5.44
N THR A 100 21.06 -14.32 5.75
CA THR A 100 20.01 -15.30 6.03
C THR A 100 18.92 -15.31 4.96
N GLY A 101 18.57 -14.15 4.41
CA GLY A 101 17.60 -14.00 3.32
C GLY A 101 18.22 -13.89 1.92
N LYS A 102 17.35 -13.82 0.91
CA LYS A 102 17.72 -13.60 -0.51
C LYS A 102 17.58 -12.13 -0.93
N LEU A 103 17.82 -11.20 0.00
CA LEU A 103 17.66 -9.77 -0.23
C LEU A 103 18.99 -9.04 -0.15
N ILE A 104 19.06 -7.96 -0.92
CA ILE A 104 20.15 -6.99 -0.93
C ILE A 104 19.60 -5.67 -0.44
N ARG A 105 20.25 -5.14 0.59
CA ARG A 105 19.91 -3.84 1.17
C ARG A 105 20.71 -2.77 0.42
N PHE A 106 20.05 -2.09 -0.51
CA PHE A 106 20.62 -0.99 -1.28
C PHE A 106 20.43 0.32 -0.52
N GLN A 107 21.46 0.74 0.22
CA GLN A 107 21.41 1.92 1.07
C GLN A 107 22.03 3.13 0.37
N MET A 108 21.34 4.27 0.38
CA MET A 108 21.79 5.53 -0.19
C MET A 108 21.85 6.63 0.87
N SER A 109 22.91 7.43 0.85
CA SER A 109 23.09 8.63 1.66
C SER A 109 22.97 9.85 0.77
N LEU A 110 21.95 10.68 1.01
CA LEU A 110 21.62 11.85 0.20
C LEU A 110 21.74 13.12 1.04
N PRO A 111 22.91 13.78 1.02
CA PRO A 111 23.05 15.14 1.50
C PRO A 111 22.40 16.11 0.50
N LEU A 112 21.53 16.96 1.01
CA LEU A 112 20.78 17.92 0.22
C LEU A 112 20.63 19.24 0.98
N THR A 113 20.59 20.34 0.25
CA THR A 113 20.39 21.68 0.81
C THR A 113 19.18 22.32 0.14
N GLY A 114 18.30 22.92 0.93
CA GLY A 114 17.09 23.56 0.42
C GLY A 114 16.20 24.10 1.53
N GLU A 115 15.07 24.68 1.17
CA GLU A 115 14.06 25.08 2.14
C GLU A 115 13.35 23.86 2.72
N TYR A 116 13.06 23.87 4.02
CA TYR A 116 12.41 22.76 4.71
C TYR A 116 11.10 22.27 4.03
N PRO A 117 10.17 23.16 3.60
CA PRO A 117 8.96 22.72 2.91
C PRO A 117 9.24 21.96 1.61
N THR A 118 10.25 22.38 0.84
CA THR A 118 10.66 21.73 -0.40
C THR A 118 11.23 20.35 -0.14
N ILE A 119 12.03 20.19 0.91
CA ILE A 119 12.58 18.87 1.30
C ILE A 119 11.45 17.93 1.75
N ARG A 120 10.48 18.45 2.50
CA ARG A 120 9.30 17.66 2.92
C ARG A 120 8.47 17.22 1.71
N LYS A 121 8.27 18.11 0.74
CA LYS A 121 7.60 17.79 -0.53
C LYS A 121 8.37 16.71 -1.30
N PHE A 122 9.69 16.83 -1.40
CA PHE A 122 10.53 15.81 -2.02
C PHE A 122 10.35 14.43 -1.38
N LEU A 123 10.34 14.33 -0.04
CA LEU A 123 10.11 13.06 0.65
C LEU A 123 8.73 12.46 0.34
N SER A 124 7.68 13.30 0.27
CA SER A 124 6.35 12.86 -0.13
C SER A 124 6.28 12.39 -1.58
N ASP A 125 6.88 13.15 -2.52
CA ASP A 125 6.93 12.79 -3.93
C ASP A 125 7.77 11.53 -4.18
N LEU A 126 8.84 11.36 -3.40
CA LEU A 126 9.72 10.19 -3.42
C LEU A 126 8.94 8.91 -3.08
N GLN A 127 8.24 8.91 -1.95
CA GLN A 127 7.46 7.75 -1.51
C GLN A 127 6.29 7.45 -2.46
N ALA A 128 5.65 8.48 -3.02
CA ALA A 128 4.56 8.32 -3.98
C ALA A 128 5.03 7.68 -5.30
N GLN A 129 6.24 8.01 -5.77
CA GLN A 129 6.76 7.51 -7.06
C GLN A 129 7.59 6.23 -6.96
N ILE A 130 8.14 5.94 -5.78
CA ILE A 130 8.95 4.76 -5.50
C ILE A 130 8.41 4.12 -4.20
N PRO A 131 7.29 3.39 -4.23
CA PRO A 131 6.66 2.86 -3.02
C PRO A 131 7.56 1.92 -2.20
N ILE A 132 8.55 1.30 -2.85
CA ILE A 132 9.52 0.38 -2.25
C ILE A 132 10.67 1.08 -1.50
N VAL A 133 10.80 2.41 -1.62
CA VAL A 133 11.84 3.16 -0.92
C VAL A 133 11.44 3.40 0.52
N SER A 134 12.36 3.11 1.43
CA SER A 134 12.18 3.35 2.86
C SER A 134 13.14 4.43 3.33
N LEU A 135 12.64 5.33 4.18
CA LEU A 135 13.44 6.35 4.85
C LEU A 135 13.94 5.79 6.18
N GLU A 136 15.25 5.50 6.27
CA GLU A 136 15.85 4.99 7.51
C GLU A 136 16.25 6.09 8.47
N GLN A 137 16.74 7.21 7.94
CA GLN A 137 17.24 8.31 8.75
C GLN A 137 17.00 9.64 8.04
N VAL A 138 16.62 10.65 8.81
CA VAL A 138 16.57 12.04 8.39
C VAL A 138 17.20 12.91 9.47
N GLN A 139 18.12 13.76 9.06
CA GLN A 139 18.73 14.77 9.91
C GLN A 139 18.61 16.13 9.21
N PHE A 140 18.28 17.16 9.97
CA PHE A 140 18.25 18.54 9.51
C PHE A 140 19.19 19.39 10.37
N GLU A 141 19.92 20.29 9.73
CA GLU A 141 20.85 21.22 10.35
C GLU A 141 20.63 22.62 9.75
N ARG A 142 20.59 23.65 10.61
CA ARG A 142 20.43 25.04 10.18
C ARG A 142 21.67 25.82 10.57
N GLN A 143 22.39 26.32 9.57
CA GLN A 143 23.65 27.05 9.76
C GLN A 143 23.49 28.36 10.55
N LYS A 144 22.37 29.07 10.36
CA LYS A 144 22.10 30.35 11.03
C LYS A 144 20.63 30.46 11.43
N VAL A 145 20.37 31.05 12.60
CA VAL A 145 19.02 31.41 13.04
C VAL A 145 18.39 32.33 11.99
N GLY A 146 17.23 31.97 11.47
CA GLY A 146 16.52 32.73 10.43
C GLY A 146 16.90 32.42 8.97
N SER A 147 17.91 31.59 8.70
CA SER A 147 18.18 31.12 7.32
C SER A 147 16.99 30.32 6.80
N PRO A 148 16.43 30.59 5.61
CA PRO A 148 15.35 29.77 5.05
C PRO A 148 15.86 28.38 4.60
N LEU A 149 17.15 28.30 4.25
CA LEU A 149 17.80 27.06 3.83
C LEU A 149 18.25 26.24 5.05
N VAL A 150 18.07 24.92 4.93
CA VAL A 150 18.57 23.90 5.84
C VAL A 150 19.39 22.88 5.06
N ASP A 151 20.43 22.37 5.72
CA ASP A 151 21.14 21.19 5.26
C ASP A 151 20.43 19.96 5.80
N ALA A 152 20.19 18.97 4.95
CA ALA A 152 19.60 17.71 5.35
C ALA A 152 20.45 16.53 4.90
N LYS A 153 20.51 15.51 5.75
CA LYS A 153 21.14 14.22 5.42
C LYS A 153 20.08 13.15 5.52
N LEU A 154 19.77 12.54 4.39
CA LEU A 154 18.80 11.45 4.31
C LEU A 154 19.52 10.12 4.11
N ARG A 155 19.05 9.09 4.80
CA ARG A 155 19.42 7.70 4.52
C ARG A 155 18.19 6.98 3.98
N LEU A 156 18.28 6.57 2.73
CA LEU A 156 17.25 5.80 2.05
C LEU A 156 17.70 4.35 1.90
N VAL A 157 16.75 3.44 1.90
CA VAL A 157 17.00 2.02 1.63
C VAL A 157 15.97 1.49 0.65
N ILE A 158 16.43 0.63 -0.26
CA ILE A 158 15.59 -0.19 -1.12
C ILE A 158 16.02 -1.64 -0.94
N PHE A 159 15.05 -2.53 -0.73
CA PHE A 159 15.31 -3.96 -0.69
C PHE A 159 15.19 -4.53 -2.11
N LEU A 160 16.25 -5.17 -2.58
CA LEU A 160 16.33 -5.77 -3.91
C LEU A 160 16.40 -7.30 -3.76
N GLY A 161 15.76 -8.02 -4.67
CA GLY A 161 15.91 -9.47 -4.78
C GLY A 161 17.29 -9.81 -5.35
N GLN A 162 17.96 -10.77 -4.72
CA GLN A 162 19.21 -11.32 -5.24
C GLN A 162 18.94 -12.05 -6.56
N SER A 163 19.67 -11.69 -7.62
CA SER A 163 19.68 -12.49 -8.84
C SER A 163 20.43 -13.79 -8.55
N SER A 164 19.78 -14.92 -8.85
CA SER A 164 20.45 -16.22 -8.89
C SER A 164 21.35 -16.33 -10.11
#